data_AF-A0A3D4V4S6-F1
#
_entry.id   AF-A0A3D4V4S6-F1
#
_cell.length_a   1.000
_cell.length_b   1.000
_cell.length_c   1.000
_cell.angle_alpha   90.00
_cell.angle_beta   90.00
_cell.angle_gamma   90.00
#
_symmetry.space_group_name_H-M   'P 1'
#
loop_
_entity.id
_entity.type
_entity.pdbx_description
1 polymer ?
#
loop_
_entity_poly.entity_id
_entity_poly.type
_entity_poly.pdbx_seq_one_letter_code
_entity_poly.pdbx_strand_id
1 'polypeptide(L)'
;MPLWLSRILVVVAMSLGAACALRAQTGNVSASITQVSSASSATPSAAPQLRRDQRQITLAVAARAMVRGETLQAEDITLVDTTIVWRWSSIDPDTTRPSAGWVTRRAIAAGEVLRAPAVMAPPVVTSGAAVTAIWQDGPLRLVLAGVATNTAAVGAPVSVRIDRNRRLDGIAIAPNTVRLR
;
A
#
# COMPACT_ATOMS: atom_id res chain seq x y z
N MET A 1 -39.46 26.09 1.14
CA MET A 1 -40.27 25.02 1.76
C MET A 1 -39.93 23.70 1.09
N PRO A 2 -39.83 22.57 1.78
CA PRO A 2 -39.03 22.29 2.98
C PRO A 2 -38.04 21.10 2.78
N LEU A 3 -37.09 21.01 3.73
CA LEU A 3 -36.59 19.78 4.37
C LEU A 3 -36.01 18.66 3.50
N TRP A 4 -34.78 18.23 3.78
CA TRP A 4 -34.52 16.89 4.32
C TRP A 4 -33.16 16.88 5.03
N LEU A 5 -33.22 16.82 6.36
CA LEU A 5 -32.13 16.48 7.25
C LEU A 5 -31.77 15.01 7.04
N SER A 6 -30.48 14.69 6.92
CA SER A 6 -29.97 13.37 7.31
C SER A 6 -28.61 13.54 7.96
N ARG A 7 -28.65 13.69 9.30
CA ARG A 7 -27.50 13.54 10.18
C ARG A 7 -27.22 12.05 10.29
N ILE A 8 -26.15 11.58 9.66
CA ILE A 8 -25.62 10.24 9.92
C ILE A 8 -24.63 10.38 11.09
N LEU A 9 -25.07 9.93 12.26
CA LEU A 9 -24.32 9.86 13.50
C LEU A 9 -23.63 8.49 13.53
N VAL A 10 -22.34 8.40 13.25
CA VAL A 10 -21.57 7.17 13.44
C VAL A 10 -20.86 7.26 14.79
N VAL A 11 -21.42 6.54 15.77
CA VAL A 11 -20.81 6.27 17.07
C VAL A 11 -19.90 5.07 16.88
N VAL A 12 -18.58 5.26 16.97
CA VAL A 12 -17.63 4.15 17.09
C VAL A 12 -17.39 3.93 18.58
N ALA A 13 -18.01 2.89 19.12
CA ALA A 13 -17.76 2.41 20.47
C ALA A 13 -16.38 1.72 20.52
N MET A 14 -15.48 2.28 21.32
CA MET A 14 -14.26 1.61 21.78
C MET A 14 -14.64 0.43 22.68
N SER A 15 -14.36 -0.80 22.27
CA SER A 15 -14.38 -1.94 23.18
C SER A 15 -13.03 -2.04 23.91
N LEU A 16 -12.98 -1.56 25.14
CA LEU A 16 -12.03 -2.08 26.13
C LEU A 16 -12.65 -3.36 26.74
N GLY A 17 -12.13 -4.52 26.38
CA GLY A 17 -12.31 -5.77 27.14
C GLY A 17 -10.98 -6.09 27.82
N ALA A 18 -10.81 -5.72 29.08
CA ALA A 18 -11.12 -6.53 30.25
C ALA A 18 -10.10 -7.67 30.45
N ALA A 19 -9.10 -7.37 31.29
CA ALA A 19 -8.35 -8.36 32.04
C ALA A 19 -9.31 -9.14 32.94
N CYS A 20 -9.30 -10.46 32.86
CA CYS A 20 -9.89 -11.34 33.86
C CYS A 20 -8.90 -12.44 34.22
N ALA A 21 -8.79 -12.65 35.52
CA ALA A 21 -7.77 -13.39 36.20
C ALA A 21 -8.02 -14.91 36.23
N LEU A 22 -7.05 -15.61 36.83
CA LEU A 22 -7.26 -16.74 37.75
C LEU A 22 -7.38 -18.13 37.10
N ARG A 23 -6.32 -18.95 37.22
CA ARG A 23 -6.23 -20.04 38.20
C ARG A 23 -4.97 -20.88 37.96
N ALA A 24 -4.31 -21.22 39.07
CA ALA A 24 -3.32 -22.27 39.14
C ALA A 24 -3.92 -23.63 38.74
N GLN A 25 -3.15 -24.42 38.01
CA GLN A 25 -3.28 -25.87 38.07
C GLN A 25 -1.93 -26.54 37.84
N THR A 26 -1.40 -27.06 38.95
CA THR A 26 -0.31 -28.01 39.05
C THR A 26 -0.69 -29.30 38.33
N GLY A 27 0.16 -29.76 37.41
CA GLY A 27 -0.05 -31.00 36.67
C GLY A 27 1.27 -31.51 36.12
N ASN A 28 2.02 -32.19 36.99
CA ASN A 28 3.21 -32.98 36.63
C ASN A 28 2.76 -34.17 35.78
N VAL A 29 3.18 -34.25 34.53
CA VAL A 29 3.16 -35.50 33.76
C VAL A 29 4.53 -35.69 33.14
N SER A 30 5.27 -36.60 33.75
CA SER A 30 6.49 -37.18 33.22
C SER A 30 6.17 -37.92 31.92
N ALA A 31 6.68 -37.42 30.79
CA ALA A 31 6.78 -38.17 29.55
C ALA A 31 8.25 -38.14 29.12
N SER A 32 8.90 -39.29 29.31
CA SER A 32 10.23 -39.62 28.80
C SER A 32 10.19 -39.59 27.27
N ILE A 33 10.72 -38.52 26.69
CA ILE A 33 10.96 -38.46 25.24
C ILE A 33 12.37 -39.00 25.00
N THR A 34 12.39 -40.18 24.42
CA THR A 34 13.53 -40.84 23.80
C THR A 34 14.29 -39.88 22.88
N GLN A 35 15.56 -39.71 23.19
CA GLN A 35 16.54 -38.99 22.41
C GLN A 35 16.80 -39.73 21.09
N VAL A 36 16.46 -39.14 19.95
CA VAL A 36 17.02 -39.54 18.64
C VAL A 36 17.92 -38.42 18.17
N SER A 37 19.21 -38.69 18.27
CA SER A 37 20.27 -37.99 17.57
C SER A 37 20.04 -38.08 16.06
N SER A 38 20.07 -36.96 15.34
CA SER A 38 20.66 -36.93 14.00
C SER A 38 21.16 -35.53 13.70
N ALA A 39 22.45 -35.46 13.44
CA ALA A 39 23.11 -34.28 12.94
C ALA A 39 22.45 -33.79 11.66
N SER A 40 22.17 -32.50 11.60
CA SER A 40 22.31 -31.76 10.36
C SER A 40 23.05 -30.49 10.72
N SER A 41 24.37 -30.58 10.60
CA SER A 41 25.22 -29.43 10.31
C SER A 41 24.60 -28.71 9.12
N ALA A 42 23.77 -27.70 9.40
CA ALA A 42 23.31 -26.77 8.40
C ALA A 42 24.57 -26.05 7.90
N THR A 43 25.10 -26.53 6.77
CA THR A 43 25.90 -25.70 5.88
C THR A 43 25.12 -24.40 5.73
N PRO A 44 25.65 -23.23 6.13
CA PRO A 44 25.00 -21.98 5.79
C PRO A 44 24.95 -21.97 4.28
N SER A 45 23.74 -22.15 3.73
CA SER A 45 23.44 -22.13 2.31
C SER A 45 24.06 -20.86 1.77
N ALA A 46 25.23 -21.00 1.15
CA ALA A 46 26.03 -19.89 0.69
C ALA A 46 25.17 -19.13 -0.30
N ALA A 47 24.68 -17.95 0.10
CA ALA A 47 24.02 -17.05 -0.82
C ALA A 47 24.95 -16.90 -2.02
N PRO A 48 24.47 -17.10 -3.26
CA PRO A 48 25.31 -17.03 -4.44
C PRO A 48 26.07 -15.71 -4.40
N GLN A 49 27.40 -15.78 -4.32
CA GLN A 49 28.22 -14.57 -4.27
C GLN A 49 28.14 -13.90 -5.64
N LEU A 50 27.22 -12.93 -5.75
CA LEU A 50 27.10 -12.09 -6.92
C LEU A 50 28.45 -11.46 -7.19
N ARG A 51 28.86 -11.50 -8.46
CA ARG A 51 30.06 -10.77 -8.87
C ARG A 51 29.83 -9.27 -8.62
N ARG A 52 30.89 -8.49 -8.35
CA ARG A 52 30.76 -7.05 -8.05
C ARG A 52 30.07 -6.25 -9.18
N ASP A 53 30.05 -6.79 -10.40
CA ASP A 53 29.38 -6.23 -11.56
C ASP A 53 27.95 -6.73 -11.76
N GLN A 54 27.44 -7.59 -10.87
CA GLN A 54 26.10 -8.15 -10.91
C GLN A 54 25.25 -7.64 -9.73
N ARG A 55 24.02 -7.24 -10.03
CA ARG A 55 23.03 -6.84 -9.03
C ARG A 55 21.78 -7.70 -9.19
N GLN A 56 21.40 -8.42 -8.15
CA GLN A 56 20.07 -9.02 -8.05
C GLN A 56 19.05 -7.92 -7.81
N ILE A 57 17.99 -7.95 -8.61
CA ILE A 57 16.81 -7.11 -8.44
C ILE A 57 15.57 -7.98 -8.52
N THR A 58 14.55 -7.60 -7.76
CA THR A 58 13.23 -8.22 -7.86
C THR A 58 12.35 -7.33 -8.72
N LEU A 59 11.85 -7.87 -9.83
CA LEU A 59 10.95 -7.17 -10.76
C LEU A 59 9.53 -7.70 -10.60
N ALA A 60 8.55 -6.79 -10.62
CA ALA A 60 7.14 -7.16 -10.71
C ALA A 60 6.76 -7.36 -12.18
N VAL A 61 6.14 -8.49 -12.49
CA VAL A 61 5.78 -8.93 -13.84
C VAL A 61 4.30 -9.33 -13.87
N ALA A 62 3.64 -9.06 -14.99
CA ALA A 62 2.25 -9.43 -15.22
C ALA A 62 2.11 -10.95 -15.37
N ALA A 63 1.31 -11.60 -14.52
CA ALA A 63 1.00 -13.03 -14.65
C ALA A 63 0.10 -13.33 -15.86
N ARG A 64 -0.76 -12.37 -16.24
CA ARG A 64 -1.70 -12.47 -17.36
C ARG A 64 -1.68 -11.22 -18.25
N ALA A 65 -2.22 -11.35 -19.46
CA ALA A 65 -2.48 -10.20 -20.30
C ALA A 65 -3.63 -9.37 -19.71
N MET A 66 -3.43 -8.05 -19.61
CA MET A 66 -4.40 -7.10 -19.07
C MET A 66 -4.75 -6.05 -20.12
N VAL A 67 -6.02 -5.66 -20.16
CA VAL A 67 -6.47 -4.57 -21.01
C VAL A 67 -6.25 -3.22 -20.33
N ARG A 68 -6.39 -2.12 -21.09
CA ARG A 68 -6.31 -0.77 -20.55
C ARG A 68 -7.47 -0.49 -19.59
N GLY A 69 -7.16 0.11 -18.44
CA GLY A 69 -8.15 0.51 -17.43
C GLY A 69 -8.52 -0.61 -16.47
N GLU A 70 -7.88 -1.77 -16.58
CA GLU A 70 -8.09 -2.91 -15.70
C GLU A 70 -7.40 -2.69 -14.35
N THR A 71 -8.04 -3.16 -13.28
CA THR A 71 -7.49 -3.07 -11.92
C THR A 71 -6.64 -4.30 -11.63
N LEU A 72 -5.37 -4.08 -11.27
CA LEU A 72 -4.44 -5.11 -10.84
C LEU A 72 -4.94 -5.81 -9.58
N GLN A 73 -5.07 -7.13 -9.66
CA GLN A 73 -5.30 -7.98 -8.50
C GLN A 73 -3.96 -8.51 -7.96
N ALA A 74 -3.98 -9.07 -6.74
CA ALA A 74 -2.77 -9.62 -6.14
C ALA A 74 -2.25 -10.83 -6.93
N GLU A 75 -3.14 -11.66 -7.48
CA GLU A 75 -2.79 -12.79 -8.33
C GLU A 75 -2.15 -12.41 -9.67
N ASP A 76 -2.37 -11.19 -10.16
CA ASP A 76 -1.84 -10.74 -11.46
C ASP A 76 -0.37 -10.29 -11.36
N ILE A 77 0.17 -10.17 -10.14
CA ILE A 77 1.52 -9.67 -9.87
C ILE A 77 2.43 -10.84 -9.48
N THR A 78 3.39 -11.14 -10.34
CA THR A 78 4.45 -12.12 -10.05
C THR A 78 5.76 -11.39 -9.81
N LEU A 79 6.46 -11.74 -8.72
CA LEU A 79 7.79 -11.23 -8.45
C LEU A 79 8.83 -12.17 -9.06
N VAL A 80 9.70 -11.62 -9.92
CA VAL A 80 10.76 -12.35 -10.60
C VAL A 80 12.10 -11.75 -10.20
N ASP A 81 12.97 -12.57 -9.59
CA ASP A 81 14.34 -12.17 -9.28
C ASP A 81 15.19 -12.29 -10.55
N THR A 82 15.80 -11.18 -10.96
CA THR A 82 16.67 -11.09 -12.13
C THR A 82 18.02 -10.50 -11.73
N THR A 83 19.09 -11.05 -12.28
CA THR A 83 20.44 -10.51 -12.11
C THR A 83 20.78 -9.62 -13.30
N ILE A 84 20.90 -8.31 -13.07
CA ILE A 84 21.39 -7.37 -14.08
C ILE A 84 22.90 -7.19 -13.92
N VAL A 85 23.62 -7.17 -15.03
CA VAL A 85 25.05 -6.84 -15.06
C VAL A 85 25.19 -5.32 -15.24
N TRP A 86 25.65 -4.65 -14.19
CA TRP A 86 25.63 -3.19 -14.02
C TRP A 86 26.49 -2.43 -15.04
N ARG A 87 27.58 -3.04 -15.55
CA ARG A 87 28.59 -2.34 -16.37
C ARG A 87 28.03 -1.78 -17.70
N TRP A 88 26.89 -2.28 -18.18
CA TRP A 88 26.28 -1.87 -19.46
C TRP A 88 24.83 -1.40 -19.33
N SER A 89 24.22 -1.45 -18.14
CA SER A 89 22.88 -0.94 -17.90
C SER A 89 22.95 0.51 -17.40
N SER A 90 22.93 1.48 -18.32
CA SER A 90 22.88 2.90 -17.96
C SER A 90 21.52 3.36 -17.42
N ILE A 91 20.54 2.46 -17.37
CA ILE A 91 19.16 2.73 -16.92
C ILE A 91 18.99 2.04 -15.57
N ASP A 92 18.76 2.83 -14.51
CA ASP A 92 18.36 2.28 -13.22
C ASP A 92 17.10 1.42 -13.41
N PRO A 93 17.12 0.15 -12.97
CA PRO A 93 15.94 -0.70 -13.09
C PRO A 93 14.79 -0.06 -12.31
N ASP A 94 13.66 0.15 -12.98
CA ASP A 94 12.45 0.65 -12.30
C ASP A 94 11.96 -0.43 -11.33
N THR A 95 12.32 -0.27 -10.06
CA THR A 95 11.90 -1.12 -8.95
C THR A 95 10.59 -0.66 -8.33
N THR A 96 9.78 0.14 -9.05
CA THR A 96 8.43 0.48 -8.58
C THR A 96 7.71 -0.81 -8.24
N ARG A 97 7.21 -0.90 -7.01
CA ARG A 97 6.49 -2.07 -6.52
C ARG A 97 4.99 -1.81 -6.68
N PRO A 98 4.37 -2.23 -7.81
CA PRO A 98 2.93 -2.12 -7.95
C PRO A 98 2.24 -2.93 -6.85
N SER A 99 1.09 -2.44 -6.40
CA SER A 99 0.24 -3.14 -5.45
C SER A 99 -1.11 -3.46 -6.07
N ALA A 100 -1.83 -4.40 -5.46
CA ALA A 100 -3.22 -4.62 -5.79
C ALA A 100 -4.01 -3.30 -5.68
N GLY A 101 -4.97 -3.11 -6.59
CA GLY A 101 -5.77 -1.89 -6.73
C GLY A 101 -5.20 -0.85 -7.70
N TRP A 102 -3.97 -1.03 -8.20
CA TRP A 102 -3.45 -0.17 -9.28
C TRP A 102 -4.21 -0.39 -10.58
N VAL A 103 -4.22 0.61 -11.46
CA VAL A 103 -4.94 0.56 -12.73
C VAL A 103 -3.96 0.63 -13.88
N THR A 104 -4.17 -0.21 -14.90
CA THR A 104 -3.36 -0.22 -16.12
C THR A 104 -3.70 0.99 -17.00
N ARG A 105 -2.69 1.69 -17.50
CA ARG A 105 -2.87 2.82 -18.45
C ARG A 105 -2.84 2.37 -19.91
N ARG A 106 -2.27 1.20 -20.19
CA ARG A 106 -2.19 0.56 -21.51
C ARG A 106 -2.48 -0.93 -21.40
N ALA A 107 -2.65 -1.60 -22.54
CA ALA A 107 -2.63 -3.05 -22.57
C ALA A 107 -1.23 -3.57 -22.21
N ILE A 108 -1.17 -4.59 -21.37
CA ILE A 108 0.06 -5.22 -20.87
C ILE A 108 0.01 -6.69 -21.25
N ALA A 109 1.07 -7.20 -21.87
CA ALA A 109 1.16 -8.62 -22.20
C ALA A 109 1.51 -9.46 -20.97
N ALA A 110 1.14 -10.74 -20.98
CA ALA A 110 1.63 -11.68 -19.98
C ALA A 110 3.17 -11.74 -20.02
N GLY A 111 3.82 -11.72 -18.86
CA GLY A 111 5.28 -11.68 -18.75
C GLY A 111 5.92 -10.29 -18.91
N GLU A 112 5.13 -9.24 -19.11
CA GLU A 112 5.66 -7.87 -19.20
C GLU A 112 5.91 -7.25 -17.81
N VAL A 113 6.99 -6.48 -17.68
CA VAL A 113 7.36 -5.80 -16.42
C VAL A 113 6.35 -4.69 -16.09
N LEU A 114 5.78 -4.75 -14.89
CA LEU A 114 4.83 -3.79 -14.36
C LEU A 114 5.56 -2.57 -13.79
N ARG A 115 5.77 -1.57 -14.65
CA ARG A 115 6.49 -0.34 -14.31
C ARG A 115 5.72 0.92 -14.70
N ALA A 116 6.10 2.07 -14.14
CA ALA A 116 5.59 3.34 -14.64
C ALA A 116 6.14 3.59 -16.06
N PRO A 117 5.35 4.10 -17.03
CA PRO A 117 3.99 4.64 -16.93
C PRO A 117 2.87 3.63 -17.24
N ALA A 118 3.18 2.32 -17.37
CA ALA A 118 2.20 1.31 -17.78
C ALA A 118 1.10 1.07 -16.72
N VAL A 119 1.45 1.23 -15.44
CA VAL A 119 0.55 1.10 -14.30
C VAL A 119 0.53 2.38 -13.47
N MET A 120 -0.59 2.66 -12.81
CA MET A 120 -0.76 3.82 -11.94
C MET A 120 -1.52 3.44 -10.68
N ALA A 121 -1.16 4.04 -9.55
CA ALA A 121 -1.94 3.93 -8.32
C ALA A 121 -3.41 4.38 -8.55
N PRO A 122 -4.38 3.75 -7.89
CA PRO A 122 -5.78 4.12 -8.04
C PRO A 122 -6.02 5.54 -7.53
N PRO A 123 -6.90 6.31 -8.18
CA PRO A 123 -7.32 7.59 -7.65
C PRO A 123 -8.12 7.37 -6.36
N VAL A 124 -7.63 7.92 -5.26
CA VAL A 124 -8.34 7.90 -3.96
C VAL A 124 -9.19 9.15 -3.75
N VAL A 125 -8.88 10.21 -4.49
CA VAL A 125 -9.67 11.44 -4.55
C VAL A 125 -9.99 11.70 -6.00
N THR A 126 -11.27 11.97 -6.28
CA THR A 126 -11.75 12.32 -7.63
C THR A 126 -12.07 13.80 -7.68
N SER A 127 -11.80 14.45 -8.82
CA SER A 127 -12.20 15.83 -9.04
C SER A 127 -13.72 16.01 -8.86
N GLY A 128 -14.13 17.06 -8.15
CA GLY A 128 -15.52 17.34 -7.81
C GLY A 128 -16.05 16.56 -6.61
N ALA A 129 -15.30 15.59 -6.07
CA ALA A 129 -15.72 14.86 -4.88
C ALA A 129 -15.60 15.72 -3.62
N ALA A 130 -16.52 15.52 -2.68
CA ALA A 130 -16.40 16.09 -1.35
C ALA A 130 -15.26 15.39 -0.59
N VAL A 131 -14.38 16.18 0.02
CA VAL A 131 -13.20 15.69 0.73
C VAL A 131 -13.08 16.34 2.11
N THR A 132 -12.47 15.61 3.03
CA THR A 132 -12.08 16.10 4.35
C THR A 132 -10.61 16.49 4.32
N ALA A 133 -10.33 17.78 4.44
CA ALA A 133 -8.99 18.33 4.57
C ALA A 133 -8.61 18.39 6.06
N ILE A 134 -7.50 17.76 6.41
CA ILE A 134 -6.96 17.71 7.77
C ILE A 134 -5.64 18.47 7.77
N TRP A 135 -5.54 19.46 8.63
CA TRP A 135 -4.28 20.12 8.95
C TRP A 135 -3.94 19.84 10.41
N GLN A 136 -2.67 19.57 10.69
CA GLN A 136 -2.20 19.29 12.04
C GLN A 136 -0.88 20.00 12.27
N ASP A 137 -0.83 20.75 13.37
CA ASP A 137 0.36 21.43 13.86
C ASP A 137 0.46 21.23 15.37
N GLY A 138 1.42 20.37 15.76
CA GLY A 138 1.55 19.91 17.14
C GLY A 138 0.24 19.32 17.70
N PRO A 139 -0.33 19.88 18.79
CA PRO A 139 -1.59 19.44 19.38
C PRO A 139 -2.83 19.98 18.64
N LEU A 140 -2.67 20.95 17.75
CA LEU A 140 -3.79 21.57 17.04
C LEU A 140 -4.16 20.73 15.81
N ARG A 141 -5.43 20.34 15.70
CA ARG A 141 -5.97 19.61 14.55
C ARG A 141 -7.17 20.36 13.98
N LEU A 142 -7.05 20.80 12.74
CA LEU A 142 -8.13 21.42 11.98
C LEU A 142 -8.70 20.41 10.99
N VAL A 143 -10.02 20.30 10.94
CA VAL A 143 -10.75 19.44 10.02
C VAL A 143 -11.72 20.31 9.24
N LEU A 144 -11.56 20.35 7.93
CA LEU A 144 -12.31 21.19 7.01
C LEU A 144 -12.98 20.31 5.96
N ALA A 145 -14.22 20.61 5.62
CA ALA A 145 -14.88 20.02 4.46
C ALA A 145 -14.63 20.89 3.23
N GLY A 146 -14.37 20.27 2.08
CA GLY A 146 -14.21 20.98 0.82
C GLY A 146 -14.48 20.07 -0.37
N VAL A 147 -14.25 20.59 -1.57
CA VAL A 147 -14.42 19.87 -2.83
C VAL A 147 -13.07 19.78 -3.52
N ALA A 148 -12.67 18.58 -3.92
CA ALA A 148 -11.44 18.37 -4.67
C ALA A 148 -11.54 18.99 -6.08
N THR A 149 -10.48 19.63 -6.54
CA THR A 149 -10.42 20.25 -7.88
C THR A 149 -9.57 19.46 -8.87
N ASN A 150 -8.81 18.47 -8.41
CA ASN A 150 -8.14 17.49 -9.26
C ASN A 150 -8.42 16.07 -8.76
N THR A 151 -8.08 15.10 -9.61
CA THR A 151 -8.05 13.68 -9.25
C THR A 151 -6.62 13.30 -8.85
N ALA A 152 -6.46 12.57 -7.76
CA ALA A 152 -5.15 12.16 -7.25
C ALA A 152 -5.18 10.78 -6.58
N ALA A 153 -4.05 10.09 -6.71
CA ALA A 153 -3.76 8.85 -5.97
C ALA A 153 -3.14 9.16 -4.59
N VAL A 154 -2.99 8.14 -3.75
CA VAL A 154 -2.31 8.28 -2.45
C VAL A 154 -0.91 8.88 -2.65
N GLY A 155 -0.57 9.89 -1.85
CA GLY A 155 0.72 10.58 -1.91
C GLY A 155 0.83 11.66 -2.99
N ALA A 156 -0.14 11.77 -3.91
CA ALA A 156 -0.15 12.80 -4.94
C ALA A 156 -0.75 14.12 -4.43
N PRO A 157 -0.34 15.27 -5.00
CA PRO A 157 -0.86 16.58 -4.62
C PRO A 157 -2.31 16.76 -5.07
N VAL A 158 -3.13 17.29 -4.16
CA VAL A 158 -4.54 17.63 -4.36
C VAL A 158 -4.79 19.08 -3.98
N SER A 159 -5.54 19.78 -4.82
CA SER A 159 -6.09 21.07 -4.47
C SER A 159 -7.55 20.96 -4.03
N VAL A 160 -7.87 21.49 -2.86
CA VAL A 160 -9.20 21.48 -2.25
C VAL A 160 -9.78 22.88 -2.22
N ARG A 161 -11.02 23.03 -2.69
CA ARG A 161 -11.79 24.28 -2.60
C ARG A 161 -12.74 24.18 -1.41
N ILE A 162 -12.59 25.08 -0.43
CA ILE A 162 -13.47 25.12 0.76
C ILE A 162 -14.63 26.09 0.54
N ASP A 163 -14.30 27.29 0.06
CA ASP A 163 -15.25 28.36 -0.20
C ASP A 163 -15.14 28.83 -1.66
N ARG A 164 -16.01 29.77 -2.05
CA ARG A 164 -15.94 30.38 -3.38
C ARG A 164 -14.58 31.00 -3.70
N ASN A 165 -13.86 31.51 -2.69
CA ASN A 165 -12.60 32.24 -2.88
C ASN A 165 -11.39 31.61 -2.18
N ARG A 166 -11.50 30.40 -1.62
CA ARG A 166 -10.40 29.75 -0.88
C ARG A 166 -10.07 28.39 -1.48
N ARG A 167 -8.82 28.24 -1.90
CA ARG A 167 -8.21 26.99 -2.37
C ARG A 167 -7.03 26.67 -1.47
N LEU A 168 -6.92 25.42 -1.06
CA LEU A 168 -5.82 24.89 -0.28
C LEU A 168 -5.18 23.74 -1.03
N ASP A 169 -3.88 23.56 -0.83
CA ASP A 169 -3.14 22.45 -1.41
C ASP A 169 -2.74 21.46 -0.32
N GLY A 170 -2.74 20.18 -0.67
CA GLY A 170 -2.42 19.10 0.25
C GLY A 170 -2.02 17.82 -0.48
N ILE A 171 -1.87 16.75 0.29
CA ILE A 171 -1.54 15.41 -0.19
C ILE A 171 -2.71 14.48 0.11
N ALA A 172 -3.14 13.67 -0.86
CA ALA A 172 -4.12 12.63 -0.59
C ALA A 172 -3.50 11.53 0.28
N ILE A 173 -4.14 11.24 1.42
CA ILE A 173 -3.66 10.22 2.36
C ILE A 173 -4.57 8.99 2.41
N ALA A 174 -5.87 9.18 2.18
CA ALA A 174 -6.88 8.14 2.24
C ALA A 174 -8.06 8.52 1.33
N PRO A 175 -9.04 7.61 1.10
CA PRO A 175 -10.23 7.92 0.33
C PRO A 175 -10.90 9.19 0.85
N ASN A 176 -11.15 10.15 -0.04
CA ASN A 176 -11.74 11.45 0.28
C ASN A 176 -11.07 12.22 1.43
N THR A 177 -9.80 11.93 1.74
CA THR A 177 -9.07 12.57 2.85
C THR A 177 -7.75 13.16 2.36
N VAL A 178 -7.56 14.45 2.65
CA VAL A 178 -6.40 15.23 2.22
C VAL A 178 -5.68 15.79 3.44
N ARG A 179 -4.36 15.64 3.50
CA ARG A 179 -3.50 16.30 4.49
C ARG A 179 -2.98 17.61 3.92
N LEU A 180 -3.31 18.72 4.56
CA LEU A 180 -2.81 20.05 4.20
C LEU A 180 -1.35 20.22 4.63
N ARG A 181 -0.61 21.05 3.89
CA ARG A 181 0.78 21.42 4.18
C ARG A 181 0.85 22.79 4.84
#